data_AF-A0A9E4BVK4-F1
#
_entry.id   AF-A0A9E4BVK4-F1
#
_cell.length_a   1.000
_cell.length_b   1.000
_cell.length_c   1.000
_cell.angle_alpha   90.00
_cell.angle_beta   90.00
_cell.angle_gamma   90.00
#
_symmetry.space_group_name_H-M   'P 1'
#
loop_
_entity.id
_entity.type
_entity.pdbx_description
1 polymer ?
#
loop_
_entity_poly.entity_id
_entity_poly.type
_entity_poly.pdbx_seq_one_letter_code
_entity_poly.pdbx_strand_id
1 'polypeptide(L)'
;MPTLAALLKEEISKIVRKEVQDQVRELKKTVARLEKMSPPAKAKAKAPAKSAAKPAAKPAAKTSKASTGDKRKQLRISPNTIKKHRKRLKLSQADLGKLLNVSTNTVLRWEAGTSKPRSKHLPGLGQLRSISKRDLKKQLGA
;
A
#
# COMPACT_ATOMS: atom_id res chain seq x y z
N MET A 1 -35.15 1.55 -46.89
CA MET A 1 -33.83 1.19 -47.47
C MET A 1 -32.75 1.91 -46.67
N PRO A 2 -31.85 1.19 -45.96
CA PRO A 2 -30.76 1.85 -45.24
C PRO A 2 -29.84 2.58 -46.24
N THR A 3 -29.46 3.81 -45.92
CA THR A 3 -28.58 4.63 -46.77
C THR A 3 -27.14 4.14 -46.67
N LEU A 4 -26.36 4.29 -47.74
CA LEU A 4 -24.93 3.91 -47.76
C LEU A 4 -24.15 4.52 -46.59
N ALA A 5 -24.46 5.77 -46.23
CA ALA A 5 -23.87 6.45 -45.09
C ALA A 5 -24.18 5.77 -43.75
N ALA A 6 -25.36 5.16 -43.58
CA ALA A 6 -25.72 4.42 -42.37
C ALA A 6 -24.92 3.12 -42.27
N LEU A 7 -24.81 2.36 -43.37
CA LEU A 7 -24.03 1.12 -43.43
C LEU A 7 -22.53 1.37 -43.16
N LEU A 8 -21.96 2.45 -43.71
CA LEU A 8 -20.56 2.82 -43.44
C LEU A 8 -20.33 3.19 -41.98
N LYS A 9 -21.25 3.96 -41.36
CA LYS A 9 -21.15 4.32 -39.94
C LYS A 9 -21.23 3.09 -39.02
N GLU A 10 -22.10 2.13 -39.36
CA GLU A 10 -22.17 0.86 -38.63
C GLU A 10 -20.87 0.07 -38.74
N GLU A 11 -20.29 -0.01 -39.94
CA GLU A 11 -19.04 -0.76 -40.16
C GLU A 11 -17.85 -0.09 -39.47
N ILE A 12 -17.73 1.25 -39.55
CA ILE A 12 -16.75 2.03 -38.80
C ILE A 12 -16.93 1.78 -37.30
N SER A 13 -18.17 1.79 -36.80
CA SER A 13 -18.45 1.56 -35.38
C SER A 13 -18.06 0.14 -34.94
N LYS A 14 -18.27 -0.87 -35.78
CA LYS A 14 -17.84 -2.26 -35.51
C LYS A 14 -16.32 -2.36 -35.45
N ILE A 15 -15.62 -1.78 -36.43
CA ILE A 15 -14.14 -1.80 -36.50
C ILE A 15 -13.56 -1.09 -35.26
N VAL A 16 -14.05 0.11 -34.93
CA VAL A 16 -13.58 0.86 -33.76
C VAL A 16 -13.81 0.07 -32.46
N ARG A 17 -14.98 -0.56 -32.29
CA ARG A 17 -15.26 -1.39 -31.11
C ARG A 17 -14.31 -2.58 -31.02
N LYS A 18 -14.01 -3.23 -32.15
CA LYS A 18 -13.08 -4.35 -32.21
C LYS A 18 -11.66 -3.93 -31.85
N GLU A 19 -11.18 -2.84 -32.42
CA GLU A 19 -9.85 -2.27 -32.13
C GLU A 19 -9.70 -1.91 -30.64
N VAL A 20 -10.70 -1.21 -30.07
CA VAL A 20 -10.71 -0.87 -28.64
C VAL A 20 -10.72 -2.13 -27.77
N GLN A 21 -11.49 -3.16 -28.14
CA GLN A 21 -11.50 -4.42 -27.39
C GLN A 21 -10.15 -5.13 -27.44
N ASP A 22 -9.47 -5.13 -28.58
CA ASP A 22 -8.16 -5.75 -28.73
C ASP A 22 -7.08 -5.00 -27.95
N GLN A 23 -7.09 -3.66 -27.95
CA GLN A 23 -6.23 -2.84 -27.09
C GLN A 23 -6.47 -3.10 -25.59
N VAL A 24 -7.74 -3.16 -25.16
CA VAL A 24 -8.09 -3.47 -23.77
C VAL A 24 -7.67 -4.89 -23.37
N ARG A 25 -7.79 -5.86 -24.28
CA ARG A 25 -7.32 -7.24 -24.05
C ARG A 25 -5.82 -7.28 -23.83
N GLU A 26 -5.05 -6.56 -24.65
CA GLU A 26 -3.60 -6.51 -24.50
C GLU A 26 -3.19 -5.84 -23.18
N LEU A 27 -3.82 -4.72 -22.83
CA LEU A 27 -3.61 -4.09 -21.52
C LEU A 27 -3.94 -5.05 -20.37
N LYS A 28 -5.06 -5.77 -20.42
CA LYS A 28 -5.41 -6.78 -19.41
C LYS A 28 -4.37 -7.89 -19.30
N LYS A 29 -3.77 -8.35 -20.42
CA LYS A 29 -2.67 -9.33 -20.39
C LYS A 29 -1.44 -8.74 -19.69
N THR A 30 -1.07 -7.50 -19.98
CA THR A 30 0.08 -6.84 -19.32
C THR A 30 -0.16 -6.69 -17.82
N VAL A 31 -1.37 -6.29 -17.40
CA VAL A 31 -1.75 -6.22 -15.99
C VAL A 31 -1.68 -7.59 -15.33
N ALA A 32 -2.25 -8.64 -15.94
CA ALA A 32 -2.16 -10.00 -15.40
C ALA A 32 -0.71 -10.52 -15.32
N ARG A 33 0.14 -10.16 -16.28
CA ARG A 33 1.57 -10.47 -16.25
C ARG A 33 2.28 -9.74 -15.11
N LEU A 34 2.00 -8.45 -14.92
CA LEU A 34 2.54 -7.67 -13.81
C LEU A 34 2.06 -8.20 -12.46
N GLU A 35 0.80 -8.60 -12.34
CA GLU A 35 0.25 -9.26 -11.15
C GLU A 35 0.93 -10.60 -10.86
N LYS A 36 1.26 -11.38 -11.90
CA LYS A 36 2.06 -12.62 -11.75
C LYS A 36 3.52 -12.34 -11.36
N MET A 37 4.12 -11.30 -11.92
CA MET A 37 5.50 -10.89 -11.66
C MET A 37 5.66 -10.21 -10.30
N SER A 38 4.61 -9.56 -9.78
CA SER A 38 4.54 -9.18 -8.38
C SER A 38 4.23 -10.45 -7.58
N PRO A 39 5.18 -11.05 -6.83
CA PRO A 39 4.83 -12.17 -5.99
C PRO A 39 3.68 -11.73 -5.09
N PRO A 40 2.63 -12.55 -4.87
CA PRO A 40 1.63 -12.23 -3.88
C PRO A 40 2.38 -12.11 -2.55
N ALA A 41 2.61 -10.89 -2.09
CA ALA A 41 3.09 -10.58 -0.75
C ALA A 41 2.08 -11.05 0.33
N LYS A 42 1.02 -11.76 -0.09
CA LYS A 42 0.05 -12.47 0.72
C LYS A 42 0.40 -13.96 0.94
N ALA A 43 1.25 -14.59 0.11
CA ALA A 43 1.53 -16.04 0.20
C ALA A 43 2.73 -16.42 1.10
N LYS A 44 3.52 -15.45 1.60
CA LYS A 44 4.57 -15.70 2.62
C LYS A 44 4.10 -15.48 4.07
N ALA A 45 2.79 -15.31 4.31
CA ALA A 45 2.24 -15.22 5.66
C ALA A 45 1.77 -16.57 6.24
N LYS A 46 1.88 -17.68 5.50
CA LYS A 46 1.40 -19.00 5.95
C LYS A 46 2.34 -20.14 5.55
N ALA A 47 3.55 -20.13 6.10
CA ALA A 47 4.36 -21.34 6.30
C ALA A 47 5.44 -21.04 7.36
N PRO A 48 5.30 -21.48 8.61
CA PRO A 48 6.42 -21.50 9.55
C PRO A 48 7.35 -22.63 9.12
N ALA A 49 8.50 -22.29 8.57
CA ALA A 49 9.58 -23.26 8.37
C ALA A 49 10.00 -23.79 9.74
N LYS A 50 9.73 -25.08 9.97
CA LYS A 50 10.46 -25.93 10.92
C LYS A 50 11.94 -25.84 10.54
N SER A 51 12.77 -25.24 11.39
CA SER A 51 14.20 -25.53 11.57
C SER A 51 14.81 -24.49 12.50
N ALA A 52 14.72 -24.72 13.81
CA ALA A 52 15.77 -24.37 14.75
C ALA A 52 15.46 -25.12 16.06
N ALA A 53 16.42 -25.91 16.50
CA ALA A 53 16.36 -26.75 17.66
C ALA A 53 16.03 -25.96 18.95
N LYS A 54 15.30 -26.65 19.84
CA LYS A 54 15.04 -26.36 21.27
C LYS A 54 16.39 -26.34 22.03
N PRO A 55 16.58 -25.61 23.16
CA PRO A 55 15.77 -25.67 24.40
C PRO A 55 15.36 -24.28 24.93
N ALA A 56 14.40 -24.08 25.82
CA ALA A 56 13.37 -24.86 26.49
C ALA A 56 12.39 -23.83 27.10
N ALA A 57 11.32 -24.31 27.72
CA ALA A 57 10.30 -23.58 28.48
C ALA A 57 9.24 -22.79 27.67
N LYS A 58 8.05 -23.41 27.60
CA LYS A 58 6.74 -22.76 27.57
C LYS A 58 6.28 -22.69 29.04
N PRO A 59 5.52 -21.68 29.49
CA PRO A 59 4.06 -21.64 29.27
C PRO A 59 3.65 -20.34 28.58
N ALA A 60 2.81 -20.34 27.55
CA ALA A 60 1.34 -20.36 27.59
C ALA A 60 0.72 -19.08 28.18
N ALA A 61 -0.12 -18.47 27.33
CA ALA A 61 -1.25 -17.58 27.63
C ALA A 61 -1.02 -16.07 27.77
N LYS A 62 -1.66 -15.37 26.82
CA LYS A 62 -2.57 -14.23 27.01
C LYS A 62 -1.95 -12.83 27.24
N THR A 63 -2.34 -11.96 26.32
CA THR A 63 -2.81 -10.58 26.52
C THR A 63 -2.22 -9.77 27.67
N SER A 64 -1.73 -8.60 27.27
CA SER A 64 -1.81 -7.31 27.96
C SER A 64 -0.54 -6.79 28.63
N LYS A 65 -0.36 -5.48 28.39
CA LYS A 65 0.33 -4.47 29.20
C LYS A 65 1.87 -4.47 29.24
N ALA A 66 2.37 -3.47 28.52
CA ALA A 66 3.39 -2.49 28.89
C ALA A 66 4.30 -2.76 30.11
N SER A 67 5.60 -2.74 29.87
CA SER A 67 6.65 -2.09 30.69
C SER A 67 7.93 -2.00 29.84
N THR A 68 8.35 -0.81 29.45
CA THR A 68 9.31 0.10 30.12
C THR A 68 10.76 -0.31 29.91
N GLY A 69 11.50 0.56 29.22
CA GLY A 69 12.93 0.74 29.44
C GLY A 69 13.88 0.19 28.38
N ASP A 70 13.94 0.83 27.21
CA ASP A 70 15.24 0.95 26.53
C ASP A 70 15.42 2.37 25.99
N LYS A 71 16.39 3.08 26.59
CA LYS A 71 16.78 4.46 26.28
C LYS A 71 17.58 4.49 24.98
N ARG A 72 16.90 4.23 23.86
CA ARG A 72 17.41 4.53 22.51
C ARG A 72 16.35 5.23 21.70
N LYS A 73 15.96 6.43 22.13
CA LYS A 73 15.07 7.38 21.41
C LYS A 73 14.05 6.67 20.50
N GLN A 74 13.37 5.64 21.04
CA GLN A 74 12.47 4.80 20.26
C GLN A 74 11.33 5.72 19.88
N LEU A 75 11.29 6.13 18.61
CA LEU A 75 10.20 6.95 18.08
C LEU A 75 8.91 6.22 18.42
N ARG A 76 8.21 6.70 19.46
CA ARG A 76 6.96 6.10 19.90
C ARG A 76 5.92 6.41 18.83
N ILE A 77 5.80 5.50 17.87
CA ILE A 77 4.82 5.61 16.80
C ILE A 77 3.57 4.86 17.24
N SER A 78 2.55 5.61 17.65
CA SER A 78 1.23 5.10 17.94
C SER A 78 0.32 5.22 16.70
N PRO A 79 -0.62 4.29 16.46
CA PRO A 79 -1.61 4.38 15.40
C PRO A 79 -2.31 5.76 15.34
N ASN A 80 -2.69 6.28 16.51
CA ASN A 80 -3.32 7.59 16.64
C ASN A 80 -2.39 8.74 16.20
N THR A 81 -1.09 8.63 16.48
CA THR A 81 -0.13 9.66 16.07
C THR A 81 0.07 9.68 14.56
N ILE A 82 0.11 8.52 13.90
CA ILE A 82 0.20 8.42 12.43
C ILE A 82 -1.02 9.11 11.79
N LYS A 83 -2.22 8.75 12.25
CA LYS A 83 -3.48 9.34 11.76
C LYS A 83 -3.55 10.84 12.01
N LYS A 84 -3.09 11.31 13.17
CA LYS A 84 -3.01 12.75 13.51
C LYS A 84 -2.05 13.50 12.58
N HIS A 85 -0.87 12.94 12.32
CA HIS A 85 0.10 13.55 11.41
C HIS A 85 -0.42 13.57 9.97
N ARG A 86 -1.03 12.49 9.47
CA ARG A 86 -1.66 12.46 8.14
C ARG A 86 -2.74 13.54 8.01
N LYS A 87 -3.66 13.61 8.96
CA LYS A 87 -4.74 14.61 8.98
C LYS A 87 -4.19 16.03 9.07
N ARG A 88 -3.19 16.26 9.94
CA ARG A 88 -2.51 17.56 10.06
C ARG A 88 -1.99 18.01 8.70
N LEU A 89 -1.46 17.10 7.89
CA LEU A 89 -0.87 17.39 6.59
C LEU A 89 -1.86 17.34 5.43
N LYS A 90 -3.15 17.06 5.70
CA LYS A 90 -4.23 16.89 4.70
C LYS A 90 -3.92 15.85 3.61
N LEU A 91 -3.14 14.81 3.96
CA LEU A 91 -2.80 13.74 3.02
C LEU A 91 -3.87 12.63 3.01
N SER A 92 -4.15 12.07 1.83
CA SER A 92 -4.89 10.81 1.75
C SER A 92 -4.01 9.64 2.27
N GLN A 93 -4.63 8.50 2.60
CA GLN A 93 -3.87 7.30 2.96
C GLN A 93 -3.00 6.81 1.80
N ALA A 94 -3.46 7.03 0.55
CA ALA A 94 -2.73 6.64 -0.65
C ALA A 94 -1.50 7.54 -0.85
N ASP A 95 -1.61 8.84 -0.64
CA ASP A 95 -0.49 9.77 -0.82
C ASP A 95 0.57 9.60 0.27
N LEU A 96 0.14 9.32 1.51
CA LEU A 96 1.07 8.92 2.57
C LEU A 96 1.76 7.59 2.24
N GLY A 97 1.05 6.66 1.60
CA GLY A 97 1.62 5.41 1.09
C GLY A 97 2.70 5.67 0.04
N LYS A 98 2.41 6.50 -0.96
CA LYS A 98 3.36 6.90 -2.00
C LYS A 98 4.63 7.53 -1.40
N LEU A 99 4.47 8.46 -0.45
CA LEU A 99 5.59 9.14 0.21
C LEU A 99 6.51 8.18 0.96
N LEU A 100 5.94 7.16 1.60
CA LEU A 100 6.69 6.16 2.37
C LEU A 100 7.05 4.92 1.55
N ASN A 101 6.74 4.92 0.25
CA ASN A 101 6.84 3.81 -0.69
C ASN A 101 6.23 2.50 -0.16
N VAL A 102 5.02 2.60 0.40
CA VAL A 102 4.22 1.50 0.93
C VAL A 102 2.81 1.53 0.34
N SER A 103 2.14 0.38 0.36
CA SER A 103 0.76 0.29 -0.10
C SER A 103 -0.20 1.07 0.81
N THR A 104 -1.30 1.58 0.25
CA THR A 104 -2.39 2.23 0.99
C THR A 104 -2.93 1.36 2.12
N ASN A 105 -3.02 0.04 1.90
CA ASN A 105 -3.51 -0.92 2.90
C ASN A 105 -2.55 -1.04 4.09
N THR A 106 -1.24 -0.92 3.87
CA THR A 106 -0.24 -0.90 4.95
C THR A 106 -0.44 0.31 5.86
N VAL A 107 -0.67 1.49 5.27
CA VAL A 107 -0.99 2.73 6.01
C VAL A 107 -2.28 2.56 6.80
N LEU A 108 -3.32 1.98 6.19
CA LEU A 108 -4.60 1.71 6.85
C LEU A 108 -4.43 0.78 8.06
N ARG A 109 -3.65 -0.31 7.93
CA ARG A 109 -3.36 -1.24 9.03
C ARG A 109 -2.56 -0.60 10.17
N TRP A 110 -1.66 0.33 9.84
CA TRP A 110 -0.92 1.11 10.84
C TRP A 110 -1.84 2.08 11.59
N GLU A 111 -2.74 2.77 10.88
CA GLU A 111 -3.74 3.65 11.50
C GLU A 111 -4.78 2.89 12.33
N ALA A 112 -5.14 1.66 11.92
CA ALA A 112 -6.03 0.77 12.65
C ALA A 112 -5.34 0.07 13.84
N GLY A 113 -4.02 0.15 13.96
CA GLY A 113 -3.24 -0.53 15.00
C GLY A 113 -3.12 -2.04 14.85
N THR A 114 -3.65 -2.61 13.77
CA THR A 114 -3.54 -4.03 13.43
C THR A 114 -2.10 -4.44 13.11
N SER A 115 -1.25 -3.49 12.71
CA SER A 115 0.17 -3.75 12.41
C SER A 115 1.04 -2.57 12.82
N LYS A 116 2.27 -2.84 13.25
CA LYS A 116 3.25 -1.81 13.60
C LYS A 116 4.21 -1.53 12.44
N PRO A 117 4.64 -0.29 12.21
CA PRO A 117 5.65 0.03 11.21
C PRO A 117 6.97 -0.70 11.52
N ARG A 118 7.60 -1.28 10.50
CA ARG A 118 8.94 -1.87 10.63
C ARG A 118 10.00 -0.77 10.73
N SER A 119 11.18 -1.12 11.25
CA SER A 119 12.33 -0.22 11.43
C SER A 119 12.65 0.63 10.19
N LYS A 120 12.56 0.04 8.99
CA LYS A 120 12.77 0.73 7.70
C LYS A 120 11.86 1.96 7.49
N HIS A 121 10.66 1.98 8.06
CA HIS A 121 9.68 3.06 7.87
C HIS A 121 9.62 4.04 9.06
N LEU A 122 10.30 3.74 10.17
CA LEU A 122 10.36 4.63 11.33
C LEU A 122 11.01 5.98 11.01
N PRO A 123 12.11 6.06 10.22
CA PRO A 123 12.70 7.35 9.84
C PRO A 123 11.73 8.21 9.02
N GLY A 124 11.05 7.63 8.03
CA GLY A 124 10.09 8.36 7.19
C GLY A 124 8.88 8.86 7.98
N LEU A 125 8.37 8.05 8.92
CA LEU A 125 7.30 8.48 9.83
C LEU A 125 7.79 9.51 10.87
N GLY A 126 9.05 9.43 11.28
CA GLY A 126 9.70 10.44 12.11
C GLY A 126 9.82 11.77 11.39
N GLN A 127 10.18 11.75 10.10
CA GLN A 127 10.29 12.93 9.27
C GLN A 127 8.93 13.62 9.07
N LEU A 128 7.84 12.84 8.98
CA LEU A 128 6.46 13.36 8.94
C LEU A 128 6.08 14.20 10.17
N ARG A 129 6.75 13.99 11.31
CA ARG A 129 6.53 14.80 12.52
C ARG A 129 7.13 16.21 12.36
N SER A 130 8.28 16.32 11.72
CA SER A 130 9.04 17.57 11.56
C SER A 130 8.69 18.34 10.29
N ILE A 131 8.24 17.64 9.25
CA ILE A 131 7.89 18.23 7.95
C ILE A 131 6.58 19.03 8.06
N SER A 132 6.59 20.21 7.43
CA SER A 132 5.42 21.09 7.29
C SER A 132 4.68 20.83 5.97
N LYS A 133 3.40 21.22 5.90
CA LYS A 133 2.57 21.11 4.68
C LYS A 133 3.25 21.69 3.43
N ARG A 134 3.99 22.79 3.59
CA ARG A 134 4.70 23.48 2.51
C ARG A 134 5.82 22.62 1.93
N ASP A 135 6.56 21.92 2.79
CA ASP A 135 7.68 21.08 2.36
C ASP A 135 7.19 19.81 1.66
N LEU A 136 6.05 19.26 2.10
CA LEU A 136 5.40 18.15 1.37
C LEU A 136 4.96 18.55 -0.02
N LYS A 137 4.40 19.76 -0.18
CA LYS A 137 3.97 20.23 -1.50
C LYS A 137 5.18 20.38 -2.45
N LYS A 138 6.31 20.89 -1.93
CA LYS A 138 7.58 20.93 -2.67
C LYS A 138 8.10 19.54 -3.03
N GLN A 139 8.00 18.56 -2.13
CA GLN A 139 8.45 17.19 -2.40
C GLN A 139 7.51 16.39 -3.31
N LEU A 140 6.22 16.72 -3.34
CA LEU A 140 5.23 16.06 -4.20
C LEU A 140 5.11 16.73 -5.59
N GLY A 141 5.90 17.78 -5.86
CA GLY A 141 5.98 18.41 -7.18
C GLY A 141 4.67 19.07 -7.62
N ALA A 142 4.17 20.04 -6.84
CA ALA A 142 3.09 20.94 -7.25
C ALA A 142 3.35 22.38 -6.82
#